data_AF-A0A3M1LH63-F1
#
_entry.id   AF-A0A3M1LH63-F1
#
_cell.length_a   1.000
_cell.length_b   1.000
_cell.length_c   1.000
_cell.angle_alpha   90.00
_cell.angle_beta   90.00
_cell.angle_gamma   90.00
#
_symmetry.space_group_name_H-M   'P 1'
#
loop_
_entity.id
_entity.type
_entity.pdbx_description
1 polymer ?
#
loop_
_entity_poly.entity_id
_entity_poly.type
_entity_poly.pdbx_seq_one_letter_code
_entity_poly.pdbx_strand_id
1 'polypeptide(L)'
;TMVRDINDTKVTLTDQFYKKGIQVKVTNQEKLCTPALKFKEKPEKEPDIPDDPHYTVYKIEGGGFGVKIEYKDQFRKLFRPIVLGNAIMLFTWADKSQQQQQPPPAIREEHLTCYEAKTNTAIGKWWLFDQFGNETVGKFTLELFCLPAQKNGNGNMNIPHLACYRIESNVDAKQVFIWDQFIREQNKTPIKVNPGIADLFCQEALKKPSPVGGELLPINTTALFIYTISANVYWILPMVGGIGGAAIIIKRIRSRNSHN
;
A
#
# COMPACT_ATOMS: atom_id res chain seq x y z
N THR A 1 -25.37 5.05 -7.17
CA THR A 1 -24.38 6.15 -7.11
C THR A 1 -24.61 6.95 -5.85
N MET A 2 -23.66 6.92 -4.92
CA MET A 2 -23.68 7.81 -3.75
C MET A 2 -23.00 9.11 -4.17
N VAL A 3 -23.69 10.25 -4.11
CA VAL A 3 -23.02 11.54 -4.27
C VAL A 3 -23.56 12.47 -3.19
N ARG A 4 -22.73 12.70 -2.18
CA ARG A 4 -22.84 13.85 -1.31
C ARG A 4 -21.45 14.47 -1.27
N ASP A 5 -21.37 15.76 -1.58
CA ASP A 5 -20.13 16.52 -1.41
C ASP A 5 -19.81 16.57 0.07
N ILE A 6 -18.79 15.83 0.47
CA ILE A 6 -18.01 16.22 1.62
C ILE A 6 -17.16 17.36 1.12
N ASN A 7 -17.47 18.58 1.59
CA ASN A 7 -16.75 19.80 1.22
C ASN A 7 -15.24 19.55 1.31
N ASP A 8 -14.56 19.38 0.18
CA ASP A 8 -13.11 19.45 -0.05
C ASP A 8 -12.23 19.41 1.22
N THR A 9 -12.40 18.38 2.05
CA THR A 9 -11.92 18.41 3.43
C THR A 9 -10.46 18.04 3.40
N LYS A 10 -9.59 18.95 3.87
CA LYS A 10 -8.17 18.65 4.00
C LYS A 10 -7.94 17.88 5.27
N VAL A 11 -7.30 16.72 5.16
CA VAL A 11 -6.88 15.91 6.29
C VAL A 11 -5.41 15.57 6.17
N THR A 12 -4.75 15.40 7.30
CA THR A 12 -3.39 14.86 7.35
C THR A 12 -3.49 13.36 7.57
N LEU A 13 -3.01 12.56 6.61
CA LEU A 13 -2.91 11.10 6.74
C LEU A 13 -1.49 10.71 7.10
N THR A 14 -1.34 9.99 8.20
CA THR A 14 -0.08 9.38 8.61
C THR A 14 -0.21 7.87 8.49
N ASP A 15 0.75 7.23 7.82
CA ASP A 15 0.87 5.79 7.82
C ASP A 15 2.34 5.35 7.85
N GLN A 16 2.59 4.06 7.67
CA GLN A 16 3.94 3.50 7.67
C GLN A 16 4.88 4.10 6.59
N PHE A 17 4.34 4.67 5.52
CA PHE A 17 5.08 5.28 4.43
C PHE A 17 5.20 6.80 4.61
N TYR A 18 4.16 7.44 5.14
CA TYR A 18 4.11 8.86 5.42
C TYR A 18 4.16 9.13 6.92
N LYS A 19 5.27 8.78 7.59
CA LYS A 19 5.44 8.96 9.04
C LYS A 19 5.32 10.42 9.52
N LYS A 20 5.58 11.39 8.63
CA LYS A 20 5.43 12.83 8.91
C LYS A 20 4.05 13.38 8.54
N GLY A 21 3.16 12.51 8.05
CA GLY A 21 1.86 12.89 7.50
C GLY A 21 1.95 13.40 6.05
N ILE A 22 0.88 13.21 5.31
CA ILE A 22 0.59 13.89 4.05
C ILE A 22 -0.73 14.61 4.12
N GLN A 23 -0.77 15.84 3.62
CA GLN A 23 -2.04 16.54 3.44
C GLN A 23 -2.71 16.03 2.17
N VAL A 24 -3.91 15.49 2.32
CA VAL A 24 -4.75 15.08 1.20
C VAL A 24 -6.08 15.80 1.25
N LYS A 25 -6.68 15.93 0.07
CA LYS A 25 -8.02 16.46 -0.10
C LYS A 25 -8.99 15.29 -0.18
N VAL A 26 -9.93 15.20 0.77
CA VAL A 26 -11.05 14.24 0.74
C VAL A 26 -12.17 14.85 -0.08
N THR A 27 -12.63 14.11 -1.08
CA THR A 27 -13.65 14.57 -2.04
C THR A 27 -14.93 13.79 -1.86
N ASN A 28 -15.25 12.88 -2.78
CA ASN A 28 -16.53 12.20 -2.83
C ASN A 28 -16.53 10.90 -2.02
N GLN A 29 -17.68 10.60 -1.41
CA GLN A 29 -18.01 9.24 -1.02
C GLN A 29 -18.21 8.40 -2.28
N GLU A 30 -17.33 7.42 -2.49
CA GLU A 30 -17.36 6.57 -3.68
C GLU A 30 -18.14 5.28 -3.41
N LYS A 31 -17.85 4.62 -2.28
CA LYS A 31 -18.31 3.25 -2.02
C LYS A 31 -18.65 3.01 -0.56
N LEU A 32 -19.45 1.98 -0.33
CA LEU A 32 -19.63 1.33 0.97
C LEU A 32 -19.05 -0.08 0.86
N CYS A 33 -18.08 -0.41 1.70
CA CYS A 33 -17.57 -1.77 1.86
C CYS A 33 -18.33 -2.45 3.00
N THR A 34 -18.82 -3.65 2.74
CA THR A 34 -19.52 -4.45 3.73
C THR A 34 -18.83 -5.79 3.95
N PRO A 35 -18.95 -6.37 5.15
CA PRO A 35 -18.45 -7.72 5.39
C PRO A 35 -19.03 -8.71 4.41
N ALA A 36 -18.18 -9.60 3.92
CA ALA A 36 -18.57 -10.66 3.02
C ALA A 36 -17.80 -11.94 3.37
N LEU A 37 -18.52 -13.05 3.42
CA LEU A 37 -17.96 -14.38 3.45
C LEU A 37 -17.66 -14.85 2.03
N LYS A 38 -16.71 -15.79 1.91
CA LYS A 38 -16.33 -16.35 0.61
C LYS A 38 -16.15 -17.86 0.66
N PHE A 39 -16.49 -18.51 -0.44
CA PHE A 39 -16.40 -19.95 -0.60
C PHE A 39 -15.93 -20.33 -2.00
N LYS A 40 -15.15 -21.41 -2.11
CA LYS A 40 -14.77 -21.97 -3.43
C LYS A 40 -15.94 -22.66 -4.10
N GLU A 41 -16.77 -23.30 -3.29
CA GLU A 41 -17.94 -24.05 -3.71
C GLU A 41 -19.18 -23.44 -3.04
N LYS A 42 -20.33 -23.60 -3.67
CA LYS A 42 -21.58 -23.07 -3.10
C LYS A 42 -21.87 -23.86 -1.82
N PRO A 43 -22.01 -23.20 -0.65
CA PRO A 43 -22.40 -23.90 0.57
C PRO A 43 -23.83 -24.45 0.42
N GLU A 44 -24.10 -25.60 1.05
CA GLU A 44 -25.43 -26.23 1.02
C GLU A 44 -26.49 -25.37 1.72
N LYS A 45 -26.08 -24.63 2.75
CA LYS A 45 -26.92 -23.70 3.51
C LYS A 45 -26.31 -22.30 3.45
N GLU A 46 -27.15 -21.28 3.40
CA GLU A 46 -26.72 -19.89 3.52
C GLU A 46 -25.99 -19.68 4.86
N PRO A 47 -24.75 -19.18 4.83
CA PRO A 47 -23.96 -18.99 6.04
C PRO A 47 -24.47 -17.79 6.83
N ASP A 48 -24.24 -17.82 8.15
CA ASP A 48 -24.47 -16.65 8.99
C ASP A 48 -23.37 -15.62 8.73
N ILE A 49 -23.76 -14.40 8.38
CA ILE A 49 -22.81 -13.34 8.00
C ILE A 49 -22.40 -12.60 9.27
N PRO A 50 -21.10 -12.53 9.59
CA PRO A 50 -20.64 -11.85 10.80
C PRO A 50 -20.99 -10.36 10.76
N ASP A 51 -21.32 -9.81 11.93
CA ASP A 51 -21.53 -8.38 12.15
C ASP A 51 -20.18 -7.66 12.27
N ASP A 52 -19.38 -7.77 11.21
CA ASP A 52 -18.07 -7.15 11.06
C ASP A 52 -18.21 -5.67 10.65
N PRO A 53 -17.14 -4.85 10.81
CA PRO A 53 -17.21 -3.42 10.50
C PRO A 53 -17.48 -3.15 9.01
N HIS A 54 -18.36 -2.18 8.74
CA HIS A 54 -18.51 -1.56 7.43
C HIS A 54 -17.49 -0.42 7.28
N TYR A 55 -17.15 -0.09 6.03
CA TYR A 55 -16.33 1.09 5.73
C TYR A 55 -17.00 1.98 4.71
N THR A 56 -17.04 3.29 4.98
CA THR A 56 -17.23 4.29 3.92
C THR A 56 -15.90 4.54 3.22
N VAL A 57 -15.92 4.54 1.89
CA VAL A 57 -14.74 4.76 1.06
C VAL A 57 -14.83 6.14 0.42
N TYR A 58 -13.80 6.94 0.65
CA TYR A 58 -13.67 8.29 0.14
C TYR A 58 -12.53 8.40 -0.86
N LYS A 59 -12.76 9.11 -1.96
CA LYS A 59 -11.69 9.49 -2.87
C LYS A 59 -10.81 10.57 -2.25
N ILE A 60 -9.50 10.38 -2.33
CA ILE A 60 -8.50 11.36 -1.88
C ILE A 60 -7.57 11.79 -3.01
N GLU A 61 -7.10 13.04 -2.92
CA GLU A 61 -6.13 13.63 -3.85
C GLU A 61 -4.91 14.14 -3.08
N GLY A 62 -3.71 13.97 -3.65
CA GLY A 62 -2.48 14.61 -3.15
C GLY A 62 -1.41 13.69 -2.55
N GLY A 63 -1.54 12.36 -2.63
CA GLY A 63 -0.49 11.43 -2.17
C GLY A 63 0.11 10.60 -3.30
N GLY A 64 1.45 10.58 -3.44
CA GLY A 64 2.10 9.75 -4.45
C GLY A 64 3.58 9.46 -4.20
N PHE A 65 3.92 8.16 -4.15
CA PHE A 65 5.23 7.63 -4.53
C PHE A 65 5.17 6.11 -4.77
N GLY A 66 6.02 5.62 -5.67
CA GLY A 66 6.11 4.20 -6.00
C GLY A 66 6.83 3.38 -4.92
N VAL A 67 6.11 2.58 -4.14
CA VAL A 67 6.73 1.66 -3.16
C VAL A 67 6.64 0.22 -3.63
N LYS A 68 7.78 -0.47 -3.68
CA LYS A 68 7.81 -1.92 -3.83
C LYS A 68 7.60 -2.59 -2.48
N ILE A 69 6.57 -3.42 -2.37
CA ILE A 69 6.34 -4.26 -1.18
C ILE A 69 6.12 -5.69 -1.61
N GLU A 70 6.22 -6.60 -0.64
CA GLU A 70 5.71 -7.95 -0.81
C GLU A 70 4.47 -8.15 0.05
N TYR A 71 3.46 -8.79 -0.52
CA TYR A 71 2.27 -9.12 0.24
C TYR A 71 1.83 -10.56 0.00
N LYS A 72 1.15 -11.11 1.00
CA LYS A 72 0.49 -12.40 0.96
C LYS A 72 -0.92 -12.20 1.49
N ASP A 73 -1.87 -12.87 0.89
CA ASP A 73 -3.24 -12.89 1.36
C ASP A 73 -3.80 -14.30 1.26
N GLN A 74 -5.03 -14.49 1.69
CA GLN A 74 -5.67 -15.81 1.68
C GLN A 74 -5.89 -16.40 0.27
N PHE A 75 -5.73 -15.61 -0.80
CA PHE A 75 -5.75 -16.13 -2.17
C PHE A 75 -4.37 -16.62 -2.65
N ARG A 76 -3.28 -16.24 -1.96
CA ARG A 76 -1.92 -16.54 -2.35
C ARG A 76 -1.18 -17.31 -1.27
N LYS A 77 -0.59 -18.45 -1.65
CA LYS A 77 0.24 -19.23 -0.71
C LYS A 77 1.59 -18.56 -0.40
N LEU A 78 2.12 -17.77 -1.34
CA LEU A 78 3.44 -17.13 -1.29
C LEU A 78 3.31 -15.61 -1.32
N PHE A 79 4.30 -14.94 -0.74
CA PHE A 79 4.48 -13.50 -0.89
C PHE A 79 4.74 -13.14 -2.36
N ARG A 80 4.12 -12.06 -2.83
CA ARG A 80 4.30 -11.55 -4.19
C ARG A 80 4.69 -10.08 -4.15
N PRO A 81 5.67 -9.66 -4.98
CA PRO A 81 6.01 -8.25 -5.10
C PRO A 81 4.86 -7.50 -5.78
N ILE A 82 4.56 -6.31 -5.27
CA ILE A 82 3.68 -5.33 -5.90
C ILE A 82 4.29 -3.95 -5.82
N VAL A 83 3.92 -3.09 -6.77
CA VAL A 83 4.25 -1.67 -6.74
C VAL A 83 2.99 -0.93 -6.34
N LEU A 84 3.07 -0.20 -5.24
CA LEU A 84 2.04 0.72 -4.81
C LEU A 84 2.23 2.05 -5.53
N GLY A 85 1.17 2.55 -6.14
CA GLY A 85 1.12 3.86 -6.78
C GLY A 85 0.66 4.94 -5.80
N ASN A 86 -0.24 5.79 -6.27
CA ASN A 86 -0.76 6.91 -5.48
C ASN A 86 -1.73 6.45 -4.40
N ALA A 87 -1.78 7.20 -3.29
CA ALA A 87 -2.86 7.09 -2.33
C ALA A 87 -4.11 7.72 -2.94
N ILE A 88 -5.15 6.92 -3.16
CA ILE A 88 -6.33 7.33 -3.93
C ILE A 88 -7.65 7.16 -3.17
N MET A 89 -7.67 6.35 -2.11
CA MET A 89 -8.85 6.21 -1.26
C MET A 89 -8.51 6.27 0.23
N LEU A 90 -9.45 6.78 1.01
CA LEU A 90 -9.47 6.73 2.48
C LEU A 90 -10.69 5.92 2.91
N PHE A 91 -10.46 4.84 3.64
CA PHE A 91 -11.52 4.05 4.24
C PHE A 91 -11.71 4.53 5.68
N THR A 92 -12.94 4.76 6.06
CA THR A 92 -13.31 5.12 7.42
C THR A 92 -14.39 4.18 7.90
N TRP A 93 -14.32 3.76 9.14
CA TRP A 93 -15.37 2.95 9.73
C TRP A 93 -16.75 3.60 9.55
N ALA A 94 -17.73 2.76 9.22
CA ALA A 94 -19.12 3.13 9.04
C ALA A 94 -20.01 2.25 9.91
N ASP A 95 -21.06 2.86 10.44
CA ASP A 95 -22.18 2.16 11.04
C ASP A 95 -23.38 2.15 10.09
N LYS A 96 -24.13 1.08 10.13
CA LYS A 96 -25.33 0.88 9.33
C LYS A 96 -26.54 0.86 10.25
N SER A 97 -27.52 1.70 9.94
CA SER A 97 -28.84 1.62 10.56
C SER A 97 -29.92 1.31 9.54
N GLN A 98 -30.93 0.55 9.97
CA GLN A 98 -32.18 0.38 9.22
C GLN A 98 -33.12 1.58 9.41
N GLN A 99 -32.91 2.40 10.43
CA GLN A 99 -33.77 3.52 10.79
C GLN A 99 -33.00 4.84 10.79
N GLN A 100 -33.61 5.90 10.29
CA GLN A 100 -32.98 7.22 10.23
C GLN A 100 -32.77 7.86 11.62
N GLN A 101 -33.52 7.44 12.65
CA GLN A 101 -33.63 8.12 13.96
C GLN A 101 -32.91 7.40 15.12
N GLN A 102 -31.91 6.57 14.85
CA GLN A 102 -31.07 6.02 15.92
C GLN A 102 -29.98 7.02 16.34
N PRO A 103 -29.64 7.11 17.64
CA PRO A 103 -28.55 7.95 18.11
C PRO A 103 -27.25 7.53 17.39
N PRO A 104 -26.39 8.48 16.99
CA PRO A 104 -25.16 8.14 16.30
C PRO A 104 -24.29 7.22 17.19
N PRO A 105 -23.91 6.01 16.73
CA PRO A 105 -23.07 5.06 17.50
C PRO A 105 -21.70 5.64 17.88
N ALA A 106 -20.89 5.02 18.75
CA ALA A 106 -19.57 5.58 19.06
C ALA A 106 -18.67 5.72 17.80
N ILE A 107 -17.90 6.80 17.70
CA ILE A 107 -16.91 6.96 16.61
C ILE A 107 -15.78 5.95 16.85
N ARG A 108 -15.47 5.15 15.84
CA ARG A 108 -14.28 4.30 15.82
C ARG A 108 -13.17 4.95 15.01
N GLU A 109 -11.96 4.94 15.55
CA GLU A 109 -10.77 5.51 14.92
C GLU A 109 -10.03 4.47 14.08
N GLU A 110 -10.75 3.83 13.16
CA GLU A 110 -10.16 2.88 12.22
C GLU A 110 -10.15 3.51 10.84
N HIS A 111 -8.95 3.83 10.36
CA HIS A 111 -8.75 4.42 9.05
C HIS A 111 -7.78 3.57 8.24
N LEU A 112 -8.06 3.41 6.95
CA LEU A 112 -7.11 2.84 6.01
C LEU A 112 -6.82 3.79 4.87
N THR A 113 -5.53 4.02 4.58
CA THR A 113 -5.12 4.68 3.34
C THR A 113 -4.88 3.62 2.28
N CYS A 114 -5.57 3.74 1.15
CA CYS A 114 -5.51 2.76 0.07
C CYS A 114 -4.79 3.31 -1.14
N TYR A 115 -3.85 2.49 -1.61
CA TYR A 115 -2.94 2.79 -2.70
C TYR A 115 -3.35 2.00 -3.92
N GLU A 116 -3.20 2.61 -5.10
CA GLU A 116 -3.32 1.88 -6.36
C GLU A 116 -2.30 0.73 -6.37
N ALA A 117 -2.79 -0.49 -6.59
CA ALA A 117 -1.97 -1.70 -6.64
C ALA A 117 -2.37 -2.49 -7.87
N LYS A 118 -1.44 -2.66 -8.82
CA LYS A 118 -1.71 -3.38 -10.07
C LYS A 118 -1.06 -4.75 -10.05
N THR A 119 -1.87 -5.79 -10.24
CA THR A 119 -1.35 -7.13 -10.60
C THR A 119 -2.17 -7.67 -11.75
N ASN A 120 -1.52 -8.33 -12.70
CA ASN A 120 -2.18 -8.98 -13.83
C ASN A 120 -2.72 -10.38 -13.48
N THR A 121 -2.71 -10.77 -12.20
CA THR A 121 -3.12 -12.11 -11.79
C THR A 121 -4.59 -12.08 -11.39
N ALA A 122 -5.44 -12.60 -12.27
CA ALA A 122 -6.81 -12.95 -11.92
C ALA A 122 -6.80 -14.12 -10.92
N ILE A 123 -7.49 -13.98 -9.81
CA ILE A 123 -7.79 -15.09 -8.91
C ILE A 123 -9.17 -15.63 -9.34
N GLY A 124 -9.31 -16.96 -9.39
CA GLY A 124 -10.42 -17.67 -10.03
C GLY A 124 -11.82 -17.38 -9.47
N LYS A 125 -12.77 -18.28 -9.76
CA LYS A 125 -14.18 -18.09 -9.41
C LYS A 125 -14.44 -18.34 -7.92
N TRP A 126 -15.22 -17.47 -7.28
CA TRP A 126 -15.62 -17.59 -5.86
C TRP A 126 -17.09 -17.25 -5.66
N TRP A 127 -17.68 -17.87 -4.65
CA TRP A 127 -18.98 -17.49 -4.11
C TRP A 127 -18.78 -16.48 -3.00
N LEU A 128 -19.46 -15.34 -3.08
CA LEU A 128 -19.49 -14.30 -2.06
C LEU A 128 -20.87 -14.26 -1.43
N PHE A 129 -20.90 -14.09 -0.11
CA PHE A 129 -22.12 -13.92 0.68
C PHE A 129 -21.95 -12.69 1.54
N ASP A 130 -22.85 -11.73 1.41
CA ASP A 130 -22.92 -10.57 2.27
C ASP A 130 -24.35 -10.35 2.77
N GLN A 131 -24.51 -9.38 3.63
CA GLN A 131 -25.80 -9.00 4.22
C GLN A 131 -26.87 -8.52 3.22
N PHE A 132 -26.53 -8.35 1.95
CA PHE A 132 -27.42 -7.91 0.89
C PHE A 132 -27.79 -9.04 -0.07
N GLY A 133 -26.94 -10.06 -0.20
CA GLY A 133 -27.25 -11.27 -0.95
C GLY A 133 -26.01 -12.16 -1.17
N ASN A 134 -26.09 -12.99 -2.19
CA ASN A 134 -25.00 -13.85 -2.60
C ASN A 134 -24.78 -13.80 -4.10
N GLU A 135 -23.54 -13.99 -4.52
CA GLU A 135 -23.17 -14.01 -5.93
C GLU A 135 -21.97 -14.91 -6.19
N THR A 136 -21.87 -15.39 -7.43
CA THR A 136 -20.63 -15.94 -7.94
C THR A 136 -19.85 -14.91 -8.75
N VAL A 137 -18.65 -14.57 -8.29
CA VAL A 137 -17.73 -13.66 -8.98
C VAL A 137 -16.69 -14.47 -9.74
N GLY A 138 -16.52 -14.17 -11.03
CA GLY A 138 -15.63 -14.92 -11.93
C GLY A 138 -14.17 -14.48 -11.94
N LYS A 139 -13.89 -13.20 -11.63
CA LYS A 139 -12.55 -12.61 -11.78
C LYS A 139 -12.27 -11.61 -10.68
N PHE A 140 -11.18 -11.83 -9.95
CA PHE A 140 -10.65 -10.90 -8.96
C PHE A 140 -9.35 -10.31 -9.47
N THR A 141 -9.29 -8.99 -9.65
CA THR A 141 -8.05 -8.30 -10.04
C THR A 141 -7.63 -7.39 -8.90
N LEU A 142 -6.40 -7.54 -8.36
CA LEU A 142 -5.94 -6.63 -7.32
C LEU A 142 -5.95 -5.21 -7.88
N GLU A 143 -6.64 -4.31 -7.17
CA GLU A 143 -6.77 -2.91 -7.53
C GLU A 143 -6.23 -1.98 -6.45
N LEU A 144 -6.45 -2.29 -5.18
CA LEU A 144 -5.97 -1.48 -4.06
C LEU A 144 -5.23 -2.32 -3.03
N PHE A 145 -4.25 -1.69 -2.38
CA PHE A 145 -3.65 -2.18 -1.15
C PHE A 145 -3.79 -1.11 -0.06
N CYS A 146 -4.47 -1.46 1.03
CA CYS A 146 -4.87 -0.56 2.08
C CYS A 146 -4.04 -0.78 3.34
N LEU A 147 -3.65 0.32 3.98
CA LEU A 147 -2.80 0.32 5.15
C LEU A 147 -3.48 1.01 6.33
N PRO A 148 -3.27 0.54 7.57
CA PRO A 148 -3.62 1.29 8.76
C PRO A 148 -3.06 2.71 8.67
N ALA A 149 -3.91 3.67 8.99
CA ALA A 149 -3.57 5.08 8.93
C ALA A 149 -4.16 5.83 10.12
N GLN A 150 -3.59 7.00 10.37
CA GLN A 150 -4.14 7.99 11.28
C GLN A 150 -4.67 9.17 10.46
N LYS A 151 -5.90 9.59 10.73
CA LYS A 151 -6.48 10.85 10.26
C LYS A 151 -6.24 11.93 11.32
N ASN A 152 -5.49 12.97 10.98
CA ASN A 152 -5.18 14.11 11.85
C ASN A 152 -4.55 13.67 13.20
N GLY A 153 -3.74 12.61 13.18
CA GLY A 153 -3.09 12.07 14.38
C GLY A 153 -3.90 11.03 15.15
N ASN A 154 -5.18 10.84 14.83
CA ASN A 154 -6.05 9.83 15.45
C ASN A 154 -6.21 8.63 14.54
N GLY A 155 -6.16 7.41 15.09
CA GLY A 155 -6.27 6.18 14.30
C GLY A 155 -5.55 4.99 14.93
N ASN A 156 -6.14 3.80 14.80
CA ASN A 156 -5.57 2.55 15.25
C ASN A 156 -4.61 1.96 14.19
N MET A 157 -3.32 2.06 14.44
CA MET A 157 -2.27 1.51 13.57
C MET A 157 -2.11 -0.02 13.66
N ASN A 158 -2.83 -0.69 14.57
CA ASN A 158 -2.76 -2.13 14.81
C ASN A 158 -3.88 -2.93 14.12
N ILE A 159 -4.65 -2.30 13.22
CA ILE A 159 -5.62 -3.01 12.37
C ILE A 159 -4.92 -3.72 11.20
N PRO A 160 -5.53 -4.74 10.55
CA PRO A 160 -4.90 -5.45 9.44
C PRO A 160 -4.76 -4.58 8.19
N HIS A 161 -3.75 -4.88 7.34
CA HIS A 161 -3.70 -4.39 5.96
C HIS A 161 -4.78 -5.09 5.13
N LEU A 162 -5.32 -4.42 4.12
CA LEU A 162 -6.27 -5.04 3.20
C LEU A 162 -5.72 -5.10 1.77
N ALA A 163 -5.92 -6.23 1.09
CA ALA A 163 -5.81 -6.35 -0.35
C ALA A 163 -7.22 -6.32 -0.95
N CYS A 164 -7.49 -5.33 -1.80
CA CYS A 164 -8.79 -5.13 -2.41
C CYS A 164 -8.78 -5.46 -3.90
N TYR A 165 -9.75 -6.27 -4.30
CA TYR A 165 -9.89 -6.83 -5.62
C TYR A 165 -11.09 -6.21 -6.31
N ARG A 166 -10.88 -5.72 -7.52
CA ARG A 166 -12.01 -5.46 -8.41
C ARG A 166 -12.73 -6.77 -8.68
N ILE A 167 -14.05 -6.71 -8.55
CA ILE A 167 -14.96 -7.79 -8.87
C ILE A 167 -16.03 -7.26 -9.82
N GLU A 168 -16.54 -8.15 -10.67
CA GLU A 168 -17.67 -7.87 -11.56
C GLU A 168 -18.87 -8.61 -10.97
N SER A 169 -19.84 -7.84 -10.49
CA SER A 169 -21.06 -8.30 -9.85
C SER A 169 -22.29 -7.85 -10.64
N ASN A 170 -23.40 -8.55 -10.53
CA ASN A 170 -24.70 -8.18 -11.12
C ASN A 170 -25.84 -8.20 -10.09
N VAL A 171 -25.52 -8.08 -8.80
CA VAL A 171 -26.54 -8.10 -7.74
C VAL A 171 -27.20 -6.74 -7.58
N ASP A 172 -28.53 -6.77 -7.50
CA ASP A 172 -29.34 -5.59 -7.17
C ASP A 172 -29.25 -5.25 -5.68
N ALA A 173 -29.01 -3.98 -5.43
CA ALA A 173 -28.69 -3.43 -4.12
C ALA A 173 -29.93 -3.16 -3.24
N LYS A 174 -29.81 -3.43 -1.94
CA LYS A 174 -30.78 -3.02 -0.92
C LYS A 174 -30.37 -1.67 -0.30
N GLN A 175 -31.31 -0.74 -0.24
CA GLN A 175 -31.08 0.59 0.34
C GLN A 175 -30.83 0.51 1.86
N VAL A 176 -29.81 1.21 2.35
CA VAL A 176 -29.49 1.33 3.79
C VAL A 176 -29.11 2.74 4.18
N PHE A 177 -29.21 3.08 5.47
CA PHE A 177 -28.71 4.34 6.01
C PHE A 177 -27.34 4.13 6.64
N ILE A 178 -26.39 5.00 6.29
CA ILE A 178 -25.00 4.94 6.78
C ILE A 178 -24.67 6.17 7.61
N TRP A 179 -24.01 5.90 8.72
CA TRP A 179 -23.33 6.88 9.56
C TRP A 179 -21.83 6.66 9.48
N ASP A 180 -21.07 7.72 9.26
CA ASP A 180 -19.63 7.68 9.43
C ASP A 180 -19.12 8.96 10.07
N GLN A 181 -17.82 8.97 10.34
CA GLN A 181 -17.16 10.07 11.01
C GLN A 181 -17.31 11.42 10.30
N PHE A 182 -17.30 11.49 8.96
CA PHE A 182 -17.38 12.77 8.27
C PHE A 182 -18.80 13.31 8.27
N ILE A 183 -19.80 12.44 8.13
CA ILE A 183 -21.21 12.81 8.28
C ILE A 183 -21.44 13.42 9.68
N ARG A 184 -20.86 12.82 10.72
CA ARG A 184 -20.99 13.25 12.11
C ARG A 184 -20.25 14.55 12.40
N GLU A 185 -18.99 14.66 11.97
CA GLU A 185 -18.17 15.86 12.14
C GLU A 185 -18.84 17.10 11.51
N GLN A 186 -19.64 16.89 10.46
CA GLN A 186 -20.41 17.93 9.78
C GLN A 186 -21.85 18.08 10.29
N ASN A 187 -22.25 17.34 11.34
CA ASN A 187 -23.60 17.30 11.90
C ASN A 187 -24.70 17.06 10.85
N LYS A 188 -24.43 16.17 9.88
CA LYS A 188 -25.34 15.83 8.79
C LYS A 188 -26.24 14.64 9.15
N THR A 189 -27.39 14.53 8.49
CA THR A 189 -28.27 13.34 8.57
C THR A 189 -27.59 12.12 7.93
N PRO A 190 -27.94 10.88 8.35
CA PRO A 190 -27.35 9.68 7.77
C PRO A 190 -27.67 9.60 6.27
N ILE A 191 -26.76 9.02 5.51
CA ILE A 191 -26.86 8.99 4.06
C ILE A 191 -27.59 7.71 3.67
N LYS A 192 -28.65 7.88 2.88
CA LYS A 192 -29.32 6.75 2.23
C LYS A 192 -28.47 6.33 1.04
N VAL A 193 -27.90 5.14 1.12
CA VAL A 193 -27.05 4.59 0.06
C VAL A 193 -27.78 3.43 -0.61
N ASN A 194 -27.61 3.34 -1.92
CA ASN A 194 -27.90 2.12 -2.66
C ASN A 194 -26.55 1.47 -2.95
N PRO A 195 -26.06 0.57 -2.08
CA PRO A 195 -24.76 -0.07 -2.26
C PRO A 195 -24.90 -0.98 -3.47
N GLY A 196 -24.63 -0.43 -4.66
CA GLY A 196 -24.77 -1.10 -5.96
C GLY A 196 -24.00 -2.42 -6.03
N ILE A 197 -24.05 -3.02 -7.22
CA ILE A 197 -23.12 -4.04 -7.73
C ILE A 197 -21.80 -4.01 -6.95
N ALA A 198 -21.46 -5.12 -6.31
CA ALA A 198 -20.24 -5.20 -5.54
C ALA A 198 -19.05 -5.01 -6.49
N ASP A 199 -18.39 -3.85 -6.41
CA ASP A 199 -17.29 -3.48 -7.32
C ASP A 199 -15.92 -3.84 -6.75
N LEU A 200 -15.84 -4.05 -5.43
CA LEU A 200 -14.58 -4.23 -4.73
C LEU A 200 -14.73 -5.21 -3.57
N PHE A 201 -13.89 -6.25 -3.56
CA PHE A 201 -13.78 -7.22 -2.47
C PHE A 201 -12.44 -7.05 -1.74
N CYS A 202 -12.48 -6.60 -0.50
CA CYS A 202 -11.29 -6.42 0.34
C CYS A 202 -11.12 -7.58 1.31
N GLN A 203 -9.87 -7.98 1.55
CA GLN A 203 -9.53 -9.00 2.53
C GLN A 203 -8.23 -8.68 3.24
N GLU A 204 -8.06 -9.23 4.44
CA GLU A 204 -6.81 -9.12 5.17
C GLU A 204 -5.61 -9.63 4.35
N ALA A 205 -4.52 -8.87 4.46
CA ALA A 205 -3.26 -9.16 3.83
C ALA A 205 -2.14 -9.03 4.85
N LEU A 206 -1.19 -9.97 4.77
CA LEU A 206 0.09 -9.86 5.43
C LEU A 206 1.06 -9.12 4.51
N LYS A 207 1.73 -8.11 5.05
CA LYS A 207 2.81 -7.40 4.36
C LYS A 207 4.16 -7.85 4.91
N LYS A 208 5.14 -8.00 4.01
CA LYS A 208 6.56 -7.93 4.35
C LYS A 208 7.17 -6.68 3.72
N PRO A 209 8.06 -5.96 4.43
CA PRO A 209 8.94 -5.05 3.74
C PRO A 209 9.70 -5.88 2.69
N SER A 210 9.57 -5.51 1.42
CA SER A 210 10.52 -6.02 0.43
C SER A 210 11.87 -5.41 0.82
N PRO A 211 12.97 -6.17 0.84
CA PRO A 211 14.29 -5.59 0.90
C PRO A 211 14.39 -4.70 -0.35
N VAL A 212 14.14 -3.40 -0.17
CA VAL A 212 14.44 -2.41 -1.18
C VAL A 212 15.89 -2.65 -1.49
N GLY A 213 16.19 -3.11 -2.71
CA GLY A 213 17.53 -3.45 -3.20
C GLY A 213 18.45 -2.24 -3.17
N GLY A 214 18.85 -1.90 -1.96
CA GLY A 214 19.27 -0.61 -1.48
C GLY A 214 19.23 -0.60 0.05
N GLU A 215 19.45 -1.77 0.68
CA GLU A 215 20.25 -1.75 1.90
C GLU A 215 21.52 -1.00 1.47
N LEU A 216 21.66 0.24 1.94
CA LEU A 216 22.99 0.72 2.26
C LEU A 216 23.52 -0.32 3.24
N LEU A 217 24.14 -1.40 2.72
CA LEU A 217 25.13 -2.12 3.48
C LEU A 217 25.95 -1.01 4.13
N PRO A 218 26.14 -0.98 5.46
CA PRO A 218 27.05 -0.02 6.04
C PRO A 218 28.33 -0.17 5.26
N ILE A 219 28.61 0.81 4.39
CA ILE A 219 29.84 0.80 3.62
C ILE A 219 30.84 1.00 4.73
N ASN A 220 31.46 -0.11 5.15
CA ASN A 220 32.57 -0.06 6.06
C ASN A 220 33.54 0.87 5.35
N THR A 221 33.69 2.10 5.86
CA THR A 221 34.52 3.13 5.23
C THR A 221 35.94 2.61 5.02
N THR A 222 36.37 1.66 5.85
CA THR A 222 37.59 0.86 5.71
C THR A 222 37.66 0.11 4.37
N ALA A 223 36.58 -0.53 3.91
CA ALA A 223 36.56 -1.26 2.64
C ALA A 223 36.62 -0.32 1.43
N LEU A 224 35.99 0.86 1.51
CA LEU A 224 36.08 1.88 0.46
C LEU A 224 37.49 2.48 0.38
N PHE A 225 38.14 2.71 1.52
CA PHE A 225 39.55 3.12 1.57
C PHE A 225 40.48 2.06 0.98
N ILE A 226 40.30 0.78 1.32
CA ILE A 226 41.12 -0.31 0.77
C ILE A 226 40.99 -0.41 -0.75
N TYR A 227 39.76 -0.26 -1.29
CA TYR A 227 39.53 -0.31 -2.73
C TYR A 227 40.10 0.90 -3.49
N THR A 228 40.06 2.09 -2.86
CA THR A 228 40.64 3.31 -3.46
C THR A 228 42.16 3.28 -3.45
N ILE A 229 42.78 2.65 -2.44
CA ILE A 229 44.24 2.45 -2.41
C ILE A 229 44.66 1.39 -3.43
N SER A 230 43.94 0.26 -3.53
CA SER A 230 44.31 -0.83 -4.45
C SER A 230 44.18 -0.45 -5.93
N ALA A 231 43.20 0.39 -6.29
CA ALA A 231 43.03 0.86 -7.67
C ALA A 231 44.17 1.80 -8.15
N ASN A 232 44.82 2.52 -7.23
CA ASN A 232 45.94 3.41 -7.56
C ASN A 232 47.31 2.71 -7.53
N VAL A 233 47.48 1.65 -6.74
CA VAL A 233 48.75 0.89 -6.68
C VAL A 233 49.09 0.24 -8.03
N TYR A 234 48.09 -0.21 -8.79
CA TYR A 234 48.30 -0.85 -10.10
C TYR A 234 48.90 0.10 -11.16
N TRP A 235 48.65 1.41 -11.08
CA TRP A 235 49.21 2.40 -12.00
C TRP A 235 50.56 2.97 -11.53
N ILE A 236 50.83 2.95 -10.21
CA ILE A 236 52.09 3.49 -9.64
C ILE A 236 53.26 2.52 -9.83
N LEU A 237 53.01 1.20 -9.77
CA LEU A 237 54.07 0.18 -9.89
C LEU A 237 54.91 0.28 -11.18
N PRO A 238 54.34 0.47 -12.39
CA PRO A 238 55.16 0.64 -13.59
C PRO A 238 55.95 1.97 -13.63
N MET A 239 55.46 3.06 -13.00
CA MET A 239 56.21 4.32 -12.94
C MET A 239 57.44 4.22 -12.04
N VAL A 240 57.32 3.61 -10.86
CA VAL A 240 58.45 3.45 -9.94
C VAL A 240 59.52 2.52 -10.54
N GLY A 241 59.09 1.46 -11.25
CA GLY A 241 59.99 0.60 -12.02
C GLY A 241 60.75 1.35 -13.13
N GLY A 242 60.07 2.25 -13.85
CA GLY A 242 60.68 3.06 -14.91
C GLY A 242 61.77 4.02 -14.40
N ILE A 243 61.53 4.70 -13.27
CA ILE A 243 62.50 5.62 -12.66
C ILE A 243 63.74 4.87 -12.15
N GLY A 244 63.55 3.71 -11.51
CA GLY A 244 64.66 2.86 -11.07
C GLY A 244 65.53 2.35 -12.23
N GLY A 245 64.90 1.94 -13.33
CA GLY A 245 65.62 1.49 -14.54
C GLY A 245 66.48 2.58 -15.19
N ALA A 246 65.95 3.80 -15.29
CA ALA A 246 66.68 4.95 -15.86
C ALA A 246 67.93 5.31 -15.03
N ALA A 247 67.83 5.28 -13.70
CA ALA A 247 68.97 5.58 -12.81
C ALA A 247 70.13 4.58 -12.97
N ILE A 248 69.82 3.30 -13.18
CA ILE A 248 70.85 2.26 -13.41
C ILE A 248 71.57 2.47 -14.74
N ILE A 249 70.84 2.82 -15.80
CA ILE A 249 71.42 3.10 -17.12
C ILE A 249 72.33 4.33 -17.06
N ILE A 250 71.88 5.43 -16.43
CA ILE A 250 72.70 6.65 -16.28
C ILE A 250 73.98 6.36 -15.49
N LYS A 251 73.90 5.58 -14.40
CA LYS A 251 75.09 5.20 -13.61
C LYS A 251 76.08 4.38 -14.44
N ARG A 252 75.60 3.48 -15.31
CA ARG A 252 76.44 2.63 -16.17
C ARG A 252 77.10 3.42 -17.29
N ILE A 253 76.43 4.42 -17.87
CA ILE A 253 77.01 5.34 -18.85
C ILE A 253 78.12 6.17 -18.19
N ARG A 254 77.89 6.70 -16.98
CA ARG A 254 78.88 7.53 -16.28
C ARG A 254 80.16 6.76 -15.91
N SER A 255 80.06 5.46 -15.61
CA SER A 255 81.25 4.64 -15.31
C SER A 255 82.11 4.32 -16.53
N ARG A 256 81.55 4.29 -17.75
CA ARG A 256 82.33 4.04 -18.98
C ARG A 256 83.15 5.25 -19.41
N ASN A 257 82.69 6.47 -19.13
CA ASN A 257 83.40 7.70 -19.49
C ASN A 257 84.54 8.05 -18.51
N SER A 258 84.75 7.29 -17.43
CA SER A 258 85.84 7.53 -16.46
C SER A 258 87.15 6.78 -16.81
N HIS A 259 87.18 6.04 -17.92
CA HIS A 259 88.34 5.24 -18.35
C HIS A 259 88.87 5.59 -19.75
N ASN A 260 88.44 6.72 -20.32
CA ASN A 260 89.06 7.38 -21.46
C ASN A 260 89.62 8.73 -21.01
#